data_AF-A0A1M3KL49-F1
#
_entry.id   AF-A0A1M3KL49-F1
#
_cell.length_a   1.000
_cell.length_b   1.000
_cell.length_c   1.000
_cell.angle_alpha   90.00
_cell.angle_beta   90.00
_cell.angle_gamma   90.00
#
_symmetry.space_group_name_H-M   'P 1'
#
loop_
_entity.id
_entity.type
_entity.pdbx_description
1 polymer ?
#
loop_
_entity_poly.entity_id
_entity_poly.type
_entity_poly.pdbx_seq_one_letter_code
_entity_poly.pdbx_strand_id
1 'polypeptide(L)'
;MPPNTETGELDKDLGLTPATTPIAEPAIPDASVPPEENAQQPSSEQDNAAKDEGPKTMAEAIADALQPEAASEDDTGEKGADKNVAPPADKVPDPAAEANADKSTQPAEEDGEADEDPSEDELKTYSPKSQKRVKQLLSQRNTFRREADDLREDAEHYRNIRSFMSDSRLEDGEVAELFKVGKLLKGTDPAGFEAALDIVLPIAEQLLELTGRSLPKELREQVENGALTEEHAREQARLRTRAIMAERERDEVRTTATTQQSQQSRIAHQTAVNTAVGAWEARVRQSDPDFGLKADAMRDAALALVAEKGAPKTAEEAVQFAQATYDKVNSWFSKARPAAQPSRPAPRSGSNGNRAGLAPAPKTLEEAIKGALSAKAAT
;
A
#
# COMPACT_ATOMS: atom_id res chain seq x y z
N MET A 1 22.81 88.37 -16.26
CA MET A 1 22.34 89.78 -16.20
C MET A 1 21.03 89.90 -16.96
N PRO A 2 20.10 90.76 -16.49
CA PRO A 2 18.62 90.68 -16.65
C PRO A 2 18.13 91.47 -17.90
N PRO A 3 16.80 91.64 -18.20
CA PRO A 3 15.67 91.67 -17.26
C PRO A 3 14.35 90.94 -17.61
N ASN A 4 13.65 90.65 -16.50
CA ASN A 4 12.22 90.39 -16.33
C ASN A 4 11.39 91.68 -16.43
N THR A 5 10.08 91.57 -16.73
CA THR A 5 8.91 92.05 -15.94
C THR A 5 7.63 91.91 -16.82
N GLU A 6 6.67 91.07 -16.38
CA GLU A 6 5.33 91.44 -15.82
C GLU A 6 4.24 91.62 -16.91
N THR A 7 2.96 91.25 -16.81
CA THR A 7 2.05 90.69 -15.78
C THR A 7 0.69 90.37 -16.45
N GLY A 8 -0.16 89.56 -15.79
CA GLY A 8 -1.61 89.47 -16.01
C GLY A 8 -2.09 88.14 -16.60
N GLU A 9 -2.45 87.09 -15.85
CA GLU A 9 -3.59 86.92 -14.91
C GLU A 9 -4.96 86.88 -15.62
N LEU A 10 -5.56 85.69 -15.72
CA LEU A 10 -6.96 85.37 -15.35
C LEU A 10 -7.40 83.98 -15.87
N ASP A 11 -7.53 83.05 -14.91
CA ASP A 11 -8.60 82.09 -14.68
C ASP A 11 -9.43 81.51 -15.85
N LYS A 12 -9.43 80.17 -15.99
CA LYS A 12 -10.60 79.31 -15.71
C LYS A 12 -10.40 77.84 -16.13
N ASP A 13 -10.70 76.95 -15.19
CA ASP A 13 -11.26 75.60 -15.39
C ASP A 13 -10.62 74.67 -16.43
N LEU A 14 -9.64 73.87 -15.99
CA LEU A 14 -9.44 72.52 -16.52
C LEU A 14 -9.50 71.53 -15.35
N GLY A 15 -10.74 71.16 -15.02
CA GLY A 15 -11.03 70.09 -14.08
C GLY A 15 -10.41 68.77 -14.55
N LEU A 16 -9.66 68.16 -13.63
CA LEU A 16 -9.36 66.75 -13.60
C LEU A 16 -10.65 65.94 -13.75
N THR A 17 -10.64 64.89 -14.58
CA THR A 17 -10.77 63.51 -14.11
C THR A 17 -10.54 62.50 -15.25
N PRO A 18 -9.90 61.35 -14.95
CA PRO A 18 -9.65 60.28 -15.91
C PRO A 18 -10.92 59.45 -16.16
N ALA A 19 -11.17 59.11 -17.42
CA ALA A 19 -12.15 58.11 -17.81
C ALA A 19 -11.65 56.71 -17.38
N THR A 20 -12.01 56.32 -16.16
CA THR A 20 -11.95 54.95 -15.66
C THR A 20 -13.06 54.14 -16.34
N THR A 21 -12.68 53.24 -17.23
CA THR A 21 -13.55 52.18 -17.76
C THR A 21 -13.87 51.20 -16.64
N PRO A 22 -15.16 50.94 -16.31
CA PRO A 22 -15.53 49.97 -15.29
C PRO A 22 -15.34 48.54 -15.82
N ILE A 23 -14.46 47.79 -15.15
CA ILE A 23 -14.36 46.33 -15.26
C ILE A 23 -15.55 45.75 -14.51
N ALA A 24 -16.29 44.87 -15.18
CA ALA A 24 -17.42 44.14 -14.63
C ALA A 24 -16.97 43.21 -13.50
N GLU A 25 -17.61 43.40 -12.35
CA GLU A 25 -17.52 42.63 -11.12
C GLU A 25 -18.39 41.36 -11.23
N PRO A 26 -17.87 40.15 -10.99
CA PRO A 26 -18.72 38.98 -10.83
C PRO A 26 -19.35 38.97 -9.43
N ALA A 27 -20.69 38.97 -9.44
CA ALA A 27 -21.56 38.95 -8.28
C ALA A 27 -21.28 37.80 -7.30
N ILE A 28 -21.15 38.16 -6.02
CA ILE A 28 -21.22 37.26 -4.87
C ILE A 28 -22.71 37.17 -4.46
N PRO A 29 -23.33 35.99 -4.41
CA PRO A 29 -24.65 35.85 -3.79
C PRO A 29 -24.52 35.84 -2.27
N ASP A 30 -25.02 36.93 -1.67
CA ASP A 30 -25.41 37.07 -0.28
C ASP A 30 -26.64 36.19 0.01
N ALA A 31 -26.54 35.31 1.00
CA ALA A 31 -27.66 34.58 1.58
C ALA A 31 -27.43 34.35 3.08
N SER A 32 -27.79 35.37 3.85
CA SER A 32 -28.65 35.28 5.06
C SER A 32 -28.55 34.02 5.93
N VAL A 33 -27.92 34.21 7.09
CA VAL A 33 -27.99 33.36 8.29
C VAL A 33 -29.34 33.54 9.00
N PRO A 34 -29.99 32.45 9.45
CA PRO A 34 -30.75 32.44 10.70
C PRO A 34 -30.15 31.48 11.75
N PRO A 35 -30.41 31.69 13.06
CA PRO A 35 -29.70 31.02 14.15
C PRO A 35 -30.39 29.76 14.70
N GLU A 36 -29.55 28.92 15.32
CA GLU A 36 -29.77 27.91 16.39
C GLU A 36 -30.96 26.92 16.31
N GLU A 37 -30.66 25.61 16.18
CA GLU A 37 -31.19 24.62 17.13
C GLU A 37 -30.36 23.32 17.19
N ASN A 38 -29.89 23.05 18.40
CA ASN A 38 -29.36 21.84 19.03
C ASN A 38 -29.88 20.47 18.51
N ALA A 39 -28.99 19.58 18.05
CA ALA A 39 -29.09 18.11 18.22
C ALA A 39 -27.79 17.37 17.84
N GLN A 40 -27.08 16.91 18.88
CA GLN A 40 -26.38 15.61 19.00
C GLN A 40 -25.54 15.06 17.83
N GLN A 41 -24.22 15.10 18.03
CA GLN A 41 -23.23 14.19 17.44
C GLN A 41 -23.53 12.72 17.76
N PRO A 42 -23.31 11.80 16.80
CA PRO A 42 -22.75 10.50 17.12
C PRO A 42 -21.24 10.53 16.86
N SER A 43 -20.50 10.34 17.95
CA SER A 43 -19.11 9.87 17.96
C SER A 43 -19.06 8.52 17.23
N SER A 44 -18.26 8.42 16.17
CA SER A 44 -17.89 7.13 15.59
C SER A 44 -16.48 6.77 16.09
N GLU A 45 -16.45 5.91 17.10
CA GLU A 45 -15.30 5.15 17.55
C GLU A 45 -14.62 4.47 16.35
N GLN A 46 -13.37 4.85 16.09
CA GLN A 46 -12.46 4.11 15.24
C GLN A 46 -11.95 2.92 16.06
N ASP A 47 -12.59 1.77 15.84
CA ASP A 47 -12.06 0.48 16.26
C ASP A 47 -10.79 0.20 15.46
N ASN A 48 -9.68 0.14 16.19
CA ASN A 48 -8.35 -0.14 15.70
C ASN A 48 -8.25 -1.67 15.50
N ALA A 49 -8.69 -2.15 14.35
CA ALA A 49 -8.60 -3.56 14.00
C ALA A 49 -7.13 -3.93 13.73
N ALA A 50 -6.59 -4.71 14.66
CA ALA A 50 -5.29 -5.36 14.61
C ALA A 50 -5.04 -6.02 13.25
N LYS A 51 -3.81 -5.85 12.75
CA LYS A 51 -3.21 -6.68 11.70
C LYS A 51 -3.10 -8.10 12.22
N ASP A 52 -4.14 -8.89 11.98
CA ASP A 52 -4.09 -10.34 12.05
C ASP A 52 -3.50 -10.84 10.73
N GLU A 53 -2.30 -11.41 10.77
CA GLU A 53 -1.69 -12.13 9.64
C GLU A 53 -2.43 -13.46 9.43
N GLY A 54 -3.67 -13.36 8.95
CA GLY A 54 -4.41 -14.49 8.41
C GLY A 54 -3.89 -14.88 7.03
N PRO A 55 -4.18 -16.11 6.55
CA PRO A 55 -3.74 -16.57 5.24
C PRO A 55 -4.28 -15.64 4.13
N LYS A 56 -3.39 -15.21 3.24
CA LYS A 56 -3.61 -14.27 2.13
C LYS A 56 -4.99 -14.42 1.48
N THR A 57 -5.77 -13.35 1.36
CA THR A 57 -7.17 -13.44 0.87
C THR A 57 -7.25 -13.49 -0.67
N MET A 58 -8.41 -13.82 -1.25
CA MET A 58 -8.59 -13.78 -2.72
C MET A 58 -8.36 -12.36 -3.27
N ALA A 59 -8.74 -11.34 -2.49
CA ALA A 59 -8.50 -9.94 -2.81
C ALA A 59 -7.00 -9.64 -2.99
N GLU A 60 -6.15 -10.23 -2.16
CA GLU A 60 -4.69 -10.07 -2.25
C GLU A 60 -4.12 -10.74 -3.50
N ALA A 61 -4.63 -11.92 -3.87
CA ALA A 61 -4.23 -12.61 -5.10
C ALA A 61 -4.62 -11.85 -6.39
N ILE A 62 -5.78 -11.19 -6.39
CA ILE A 62 -6.21 -10.33 -7.50
C ILE A 62 -5.39 -9.02 -7.52
N ALA A 63 -5.04 -8.48 -6.35
CA ALA A 63 -4.19 -7.30 -6.21
C ALA A 63 -2.76 -7.54 -6.72
N ASP A 64 -2.18 -8.71 -6.41
CA ASP A 64 -0.84 -9.10 -6.90
C ASP A 64 -0.84 -9.19 -8.43
N ALA A 65 -1.91 -9.70 -9.05
CA ALA A 65 -2.04 -9.76 -10.50
C ALA A 65 -2.33 -8.40 -11.18
N LEU A 66 -2.72 -7.37 -10.41
CA LEU A 66 -2.89 -5.99 -10.87
C LEU A 66 -1.57 -5.20 -10.88
N GLN A 67 -0.51 -5.74 -10.29
CA GLN A 67 0.83 -5.19 -10.41
C GLN A 67 1.46 -5.72 -11.70
N PRO A 68 1.81 -4.88 -12.68
CA PRO A 68 2.62 -5.35 -13.80
C PRO A 68 3.98 -5.74 -13.25
N GLU A 69 4.33 -7.03 -13.32
CA GLU A 69 5.70 -7.48 -13.07
C GLU A 69 6.65 -6.67 -13.97
N ALA A 70 7.60 -6.00 -13.33
CA ALA A 70 8.85 -5.66 -13.98
C ALA A 70 9.45 -6.96 -14.51
N ALA A 71 9.75 -6.99 -15.80
CA ALA A 71 10.39 -8.10 -16.48
C ALA A 71 11.59 -8.62 -15.67
N SER A 72 11.46 -9.83 -15.14
CA SER A 72 12.60 -10.61 -14.65
C SER A 72 13.28 -11.25 -15.87
N GLU A 73 14.32 -10.58 -16.35
CA GLU A 73 15.42 -11.23 -17.07
C GLU A 73 16.16 -12.12 -16.07
N ASP A 74 15.95 -13.44 -16.12
CA ASP A 74 17.05 -14.39 -15.95
C ASP A 74 16.73 -15.69 -16.68
N ASP A 75 17.06 -15.68 -17.97
CA ASP A 75 17.19 -16.86 -18.81
C ASP A 75 18.62 -17.41 -18.63
N THR A 76 18.77 -18.47 -17.83
CA THR A 76 19.84 -19.44 -18.05
C THR A 76 19.40 -20.83 -17.60
N GLY A 77 18.91 -21.61 -18.56
CA GLY A 77 18.89 -23.07 -18.47
C GLY A 77 20.23 -23.67 -18.93
N GLU A 78 20.78 -24.63 -18.18
CA GLU A 78 20.99 -26.01 -18.68
C GLU A 78 21.50 -27.01 -17.61
N LYS A 79 20.66 -28.04 -17.40
CA LYS A 79 20.91 -29.50 -17.27
C LYS A 79 22.15 -30.07 -16.55
N GLY A 80 21.87 -31.05 -15.68
CA GLY A 80 22.56 -32.36 -15.77
C GLY A 80 22.71 -33.22 -14.50
N ALA A 81 21.79 -34.19 -14.34
CA ALA A 81 22.00 -35.60 -13.94
C ALA A 81 22.52 -36.03 -12.53
N ASP A 82 21.61 -36.70 -11.80
CA ASP A 82 21.71 -38.12 -11.34
C ASP A 82 22.56 -38.48 -10.09
N LYS A 83 21.91 -38.87 -8.97
CA LYS A 83 21.91 -40.24 -8.38
C LYS A 83 21.41 -40.32 -6.92
N ASN A 84 20.49 -41.27 -6.71
CA ASN A 84 20.29 -42.18 -5.56
C ASN A 84 20.91 -41.85 -4.19
N VAL A 85 20.12 -41.92 -3.11
CA VAL A 85 20.10 -43.02 -2.11
C VAL A 85 19.03 -42.73 -1.03
N ALA A 86 18.19 -43.72 -0.76
CA ALA A 86 17.46 -43.95 0.50
C ALA A 86 17.71 -45.42 0.91
N PRO A 87 17.26 -45.94 2.08
CA PRO A 87 17.27 -45.48 3.48
C PRO A 87 17.93 -46.57 4.38
N PRO A 88 17.82 -46.61 5.74
CA PRO A 88 16.68 -47.26 6.44
C PRO A 88 16.31 -46.63 7.82
N ALA A 89 15.04 -46.53 8.23
CA ALA A 89 14.13 -47.48 8.90
C ALA A 89 14.18 -47.53 10.46
N ASP A 90 12.95 -47.54 11.03
CA ASP A 90 12.48 -48.12 12.30
C ASP A 90 12.70 -47.41 13.66
N LYS A 91 11.61 -46.87 14.23
CA LYS A 91 10.82 -47.50 15.33
C LYS A 91 9.74 -46.55 15.91
N VAL A 92 8.49 -47.00 15.88
CA VAL A 92 7.42 -46.62 16.82
C VAL A 92 7.59 -47.47 18.10
N PRO A 93 7.17 -47.02 19.30
CA PRO A 93 5.80 -47.27 19.74
C PRO A 93 5.15 -46.16 20.61
N ASP A 94 3.83 -46.06 20.49
CA ASP A 94 2.87 -45.49 21.46
C ASP A 94 2.88 -46.30 22.79
N PRO A 95 2.42 -45.78 23.96
CA PRO A 95 0.97 -45.75 24.22
C PRO A 95 0.44 -44.61 25.15
N ALA A 96 -0.74 -44.09 24.78
CA ALA A 96 -2.03 -44.02 25.51
C ALA A 96 -2.18 -43.52 26.98
N ALA A 97 -3.31 -42.78 27.14
CA ALA A 97 -4.27 -42.69 28.27
C ALA A 97 -4.04 -41.60 29.35
N GLU A 98 -4.90 -40.56 29.39
CA GLU A 98 -6.03 -40.33 30.35
C GLU A 98 -5.58 -39.65 31.66
N ALA A 99 -6.25 -38.70 32.33
CA ALA A 99 -7.48 -37.94 32.17
C ALA A 99 -7.50 -36.80 33.23
N ASN A 100 -8.37 -35.79 33.02
CA ASN A 100 -9.03 -34.89 33.99
C ASN A 100 -8.22 -34.09 35.03
N ALA A 101 -8.37 -32.75 35.02
CA ALA A 101 -9.27 -32.04 35.94
C ALA A 101 -9.14 -30.51 35.83
N ASP A 102 -10.31 -29.90 35.69
CA ASP A 102 -10.66 -28.49 35.68
C ASP A 102 -10.46 -27.79 37.05
N LYS A 103 -9.87 -26.58 37.05
CA LYS A 103 -10.35 -25.44 37.87
C LYS A 103 -9.68 -24.11 37.50
N SER A 104 -10.52 -23.17 37.04
CA SER A 104 -10.24 -21.73 36.90
C SER A 104 -9.71 -21.08 38.18
N THR A 105 -8.76 -20.16 38.03
CA THR A 105 -8.86 -18.80 38.61
C THR A 105 -7.94 -17.83 37.84
N GLN A 106 -8.52 -16.85 37.16
CA GLN A 106 -7.91 -15.58 36.75
C GLN A 106 -8.43 -14.49 37.72
N PRO A 107 -7.93 -13.25 37.73
CA PRO A 107 -6.70 -12.70 37.14
C PRO A 107 -5.89 -11.85 38.16
N ALA A 108 -4.64 -11.53 37.84
CA ALA A 108 -3.97 -10.36 38.41
C ALA A 108 -3.29 -9.64 37.24
N GLU A 109 -3.86 -8.49 36.89
CA GLU A 109 -3.20 -7.45 36.12
C GLU A 109 -2.05 -6.91 36.96
N GLU A 110 -0.83 -7.04 36.46
CA GLU A 110 0.26 -6.15 36.84
C GLU A 110 0.87 -5.67 35.53
N ASP A 111 0.58 -4.39 35.27
CA ASP A 111 1.07 -3.56 34.18
C ASP A 111 2.59 -3.38 34.39
N GLY A 112 3.35 -4.37 33.91
CA GLY A 112 4.80 -4.39 33.94
C GLY A 112 5.32 -4.11 32.54
N GLU A 113 5.96 -2.95 32.40
CA GLU A 113 6.74 -2.50 31.26
C GLU A 113 7.54 -3.67 30.66
N ALA A 114 7.06 -4.20 29.53
CA ALA A 114 7.48 -5.48 28.95
C ALA A 114 8.82 -5.40 28.19
N ASP A 115 9.79 -4.68 28.75
CA ASP A 115 11.13 -4.51 28.20
C ASP A 115 12.23 -5.21 29.02
N GLU A 116 11.91 -5.75 30.20
CA GLU A 116 12.88 -6.48 31.01
C GLU A 116 12.90 -7.98 30.66
N ASP A 117 14.09 -8.46 30.31
CA ASP A 117 14.32 -9.88 30.08
C ASP A 117 14.00 -10.70 31.32
N PRO A 118 13.32 -11.85 31.19
CA PRO A 118 12.96 -12.66 32.34
C PRO A 118 14.23 -13.04 33.11
N SER A 119 14.24 -12.72 34.39
CA SER A 119 15.41 -12.89 35.25
C SER A 119 15.77 -14.38 35.38
N GLU A 120 17.02 -14.70 35.73
CA GLU A 120 17.43 -16.10 35.91
C GLU A 120 16.61 -16.84 36.97
N ASP A 121 16.04 -16.11 37.94
CA ASP A 121 15.21 -16.66 39.00
C ASP A 121 13.77 -16.93 38.54
N GLU A 122 13.23 -16.12 37.62
CA GLU A 122 11.96 -16.41 36.96
C GLU A 122 12.09 -17.56 35.97
N LEU A 123 13.23 -17.66 35.29
CA LEU A 123 13.53 -18.78 34.40
C LEU A 123 13.52 -20.12 35.15
N LYS A 124 14.02 -20.16 36.39
CA LYS A 124 14.07 -21.38 37.22
C LYS A 124 12.69 -21.95 37.56
N THR A 125 11.64 -21.12 37.55
CA THR A 125 10.25 -21.53 37.79
C THR A 125 9.67 -22.34 36.63
N TYR A 126 10.23 -22.22 35.43
CA TYR A 126 9.77 -22.96 34.24
C TYR A 126 10.41 -24.35 34.12
N SER A 127 9.76 -25.24 33.35
CA SER A 127 10.32 -26.53 32.96
C SER A 127 11.67 -26.37 32.24
N PRO A 128 12.64 -27.31 32.40
CA PRO A 128 13.94 -27.25 31.73
C PRO A 128 13.88 -27.11 30.19
N LYS A 129 12.83 -27.66 29.55
CA LYS A 129 12.62 -27.52 28.10
C LYS A 129 12.18 -26.10 27.74
N SER A 130 11.31 -25.50 28.55
CA SER A 130 10.86 -24.12 28.39
C SER A 130 12.00 -23.13 28.65
N GLN A 131 12.82 -23.37 29.69
CA GLN A 131 14.04 -22.58 29.96
C GLN A 131 14.98 -22.54 28.77
N LYS A 132 15.25 -23.69 28.14
CA LYS A 132 16.10 -23.75 26.93
C LYS A 132 15.50 -22.97 25.77
N ARG A 133 14.18 -23.10 25.55
CA ARG A 133 13.48 -22.37 24.48
C ARG A 133 13.49 -20.86 24.71
N VAL A 134 13.26 -20.41 25.95
CA VAL A 134 13.30 -18.98 26.31
C VAL A 134 14.72 -18.43 26.14
N LYS A 135 15.75 -19.14 26.62
CA LYS A 135 17.15 -18.72 26.38
C LYS A 135 17.49 -18.64 24.89
N GLN A 136 17.01 -19.59 24.09
CA GLN A 136 17.21 -19.57 22.63
C GLN A 136 16.52 -18.36 21.99
N LEU A 137 15.26 -18.10 22.34
CA LEU A 137 14.51 -16.95 21.83
C LEU A 137 15.13 -15.62 22.24
N LEU A 138 15.59 -15.49 23.49
CA LEU A 138 16.30 -14.30 23.96
C LEU A 138 17.63 -14.11 23.21
N SER A 139 18.37 -15.20 22.96
CA SER A 139 19.60 -15.10 22.19
C SER A 139 19.35 -14.65 20.74
N GLN A 140 18.33 -15.19 20.08
CA GLN A 140 17.93 -14.80 18.72
C GLN A 140 17.39 -13.36 18.68
N ARG A 141 16.57 -12.96 19.64
CA ARG A 141 16.07 -11.60 19.75
C ARG A 141 17.22 -10.62 19.96
N ASN A 142 18.20 -10.96 20.80
CA ASN A 142 19.37 -10.11 21.05
C ASN A 142 20.30 -10.03 19.84
N THR A 143 20.43 -11.08 19.03
CA THR A 143 21.16 -10.99 17.75
C THR A 143 20.41 -10.12 16.75
N PHE A 144 19.11 -10.31 16.58
CA PHE A 144 18.31 -9.47 15.69
C PHE A 144 18.26 -8.02 16.14
N ARG A 145 18.25 -7.74 17.44
CA ARG A 145 18.31 -6.37 17.97
C ARG A 145 19.61 -5.69 17.60
N ARG A 146 20.76 -6.38 17.76
CA ARG A 146 22.06 -5.84 17.35
C ARG A 146 22.15 -5.60 15.85
N GLU A 147 21.72 -6.58 15.04
CA GLU A 147 21.66 -6.42 13.58
C GLU A 147 20.72 -5.28 13.18
N ALA A 148 19.58 -5.13 13.84
CA ALA A 148 18.66 -4.03 13.59
C ALA A 148 19.24 -2.67 14.01
N ASP A 149 19.97 -2.60 15.12
CA ASP A 149 20.65 -1.38 15.57
C ASP A 149 21.77 -0.99 14.60
N ASP A 150 22.60 -1.94 14.13
CA ASP A 150 23.64 -1.71 13.12
C ASP A 150 23.02 -1.23 11.79
N LEU A 151 21.96 -1.90 11.32
CA LEU A 151 21.25 -1.50 10.10
C LEU A 151 20.49 -0.18 10.24
N ARG A 152 20.13 0.22 11.46
CA ARG A 152 19.41 1.47 11.72
C ARG A 152 20.29 2.66 11.38
N GLU A 153 21.55 2.66 11.81
CA GLU A 153 22.48 3.74 11.49
C GLU A 153 22.67 3.87 9.97
N ASP A 154 22.89 2.75 9.28
CA ASP A 154 23.00 2.72 7.82
C ASP A 154 21.73 3.22 7.13
N ALA A 155 20.56 2.82 7.63
CA ALA A 155 19.27 3.28 7.10
C ALA A 155 19.05 4.78 7.33
N GLU A 156 19.50 5.34 8.46
CA GLU A 156 19.46 6.77 8.72
C GLU A 156 20.39 7.54 7.77
N HIS A 157 21.61 7.08 7.54
CA HIS A 157 22.51 7.65 6.55
C HIS A 157 21.93 7.60 5.14
N TYR A 158 21.35 6.46 4.74
CA TYR A 158 20.72 6.32 3.44
C TYR A 158 19.50 7.22 3.29
N ARG A 159 18.66 7.38 4.32
CA ARG A 159 17.54 8.33 4.33
C ARG A 159 18.02 9.76 4.16
N ASN A 160 19.09 10.15 4.85
CA ASN A 160 19.68 11.49 4.74
C ASN A 160 20.24 11.76 3.34
N ILE A 161 20.91 10.77 2.74
CA ILE A 161 21.39 10.87 1.35
C ILE A 161 20.19 11.01 0.41
N ARG A 162 19.18 10.14 0.56
CA ARG A 162 17.99 10.16 -0.30
C ARG A 162 17.20 11.46 -0.18
N SER A 163 17.06 12.01 1.03
CA SER A 163 16.40 13.31 1.24
C SER A 163 17.21 14.43 0.61
N PHE A 164 18.55 14.42 0.75
CA PHE A 164 19.41 15.39 0.09
C PHE A 164 19.29 15.32 -1.43
N MET A 165 19.23 14.11 -1.99
CA MET A 165 19.03 13.88 -3.42
C MET A 165 17.68 14.39 -3.90
N SER A 166 16.60 14.11 -3.17
CA SER A 166 15.27 14.62 -3.52
C SER A 166 15.19 16.14 -3.43
N ASP A 167 15.76 16.74 -2.38
CA ASP A 167 15.71 18.18 -2.15
C ASP A 167 16.55 18.93 -3.20
N SER A 168 17.70 18.36 -3.56
CA SER A 168 18.61 18.91 -4.58
C SER A 168 18.22 18.53 -6.00
N ARG A 169 17.17 17.71 -6.18
CA ARG A 169 16.71 17.15 -7.46
C ARG A 169 17.83 16.45 -8.25
N LEU A 170 18.71 15.75 -7.53
CA LEU A 170 19.80 14.99 -8.13
C LEU A 170 19.35 13.56 -8.42
N GLU A 171 19.67 13.05 -9.59
CA GLU A 171 19.42 11.66 -9.95
C GLU A 171 20.49 10.71 -9.38
N ASP A 172 20.13 9.46 -9.11
CA ASP A 172 21.04 8.42 -8.60
C ASP A 172 22.32 8.30 -9.45
N GLY A 173 22.18 8.39 -10.78
CA GLY A 173 23.30 8.35 -11.71
C GLY A 173 24.26 9.54 -11.56
N GLU A 174 23.71 10.75 -11.43
CA GLU A 174 24.50 11.98 -11.26
C GLU A 174 25.27 11.96 -9.93
N VAL A 175 24.64 11.49 -8.86
CA VAL A 175 25.26 11.38 -7.55
C VAL A 175 26.38 10.33 -7.55
N ALA A 176 26.15 9.19 -8.20
CA ALA A 176 27.19 8.17 -8.36
C ALA A 176 28.39 8.70 -9.17
N GLU A 177 28.13 9.48 -10.22
CA GLU A 177 29.18 10.11 -11.02
C GLU A 177 29.95 11.17 -10.22
N LEU A 178 29.26 12.00 -9.44
CA LEU A 178 29.89 12.96 -8.52
C LEU A 178 30.75 12.26 -7.45
N PHE A 179 30.27 11.16 -6.88
CA PHE A 179 31.07 10.36 -5.94
C PHE A 179 32.27 9.70 -6.61
N LYS A 180 32.13 9.25 -7.86
CA LYS A 180 33.23 8.72 -8.66
C LYS A 180 34.29 9.80 -8.90
N VAL A 181 33.89 11.00 -9.30
CA VAL A 181 34.80 12.16 -9.44
C VAL A 181 35.47 12.48 -8.10
N GLY A 182 34.71 12.56 -7.00
CA GLY A 182 35.25 12.81 -5.67
C GLY A 182 36.28 11.75 -5.22
N LYS A 183 36.02 10.48 -5.53
CA LYS A 183 36.97 9.38 -5.29
C LYS A 183 38.25 9.54 -6.11
N LEU A 184 38.11 9.86 -7.41
CA LEU A 184 39.26 10.06 -8.31
C LEU A 184 40.12 11.25 -7.88
N LEU A 185 39.50 12.35 -7.46
CA LEU A 185 40.19 13.55 -6.97
C LEU A 185 40.90 13.35 -5.61
N LYS A 186 40.37 12.46 -4.77
CA LYS A 186 41.00 12.11 -3.48
C LYS A 186 42.14 11.10 -3.64
N GLY A 187 42.18 10.39 -4.77
CA GLY A 187 43.28 9.48 -5.10
C GLY A 187 44.59 10.24 -5.32
N THR A 188 45.71 9.53 -5.18
CA THR A 188 47.06 10.07 -5.41
C THR A 188 47.53 9.87 -6.86
N ASP A 189 46.70 9.27 -7.71
CA ASP A 189 47.06 8.82 -9.05
C ASP A 189 46.88 9.93 -10.11
N PRO A 190 47.93 10.28 -10.88
CA PRO A 190 47.86 11.29 -11.95
C PRO A 190 46.75 11.02 -12.99
N ALA A 191 46.58 9.77 -13.38
CA ALA A 191 45.54 9.35 -14.33
C ALA A 191 44.11 9.53 -13.77
N GLY A 192 43.95 9.53 -12.44
CA GLY A 192 42.67 9.80 -11.80
C GLY A 192 42.23 11.26 -11.96
N PHE A 193 43.19 12.20 -11.92
CA PHE A 193 42.90 13.62 -12.16
C PHE A 193 42.49 13.90 -13.61
N GLU A 194 43.13 13.24 -14.57
CA GLU A 194 42.73 13.35 -15.99
C GLU A 194 41.31 12.81 -16.22
N ALA A 195 40.99 11.62 -15.69
CA ALA A 195 39.65 11.06 -15.79
C ALA A 195 38.58 11.91 -15.08
N ALA A 196 38.92 12.54 -13.94
CA ALA A 196 38.04 13.48 -13.27
C ALA A 196 37.82 14.75 -14.10
N LEU A 197 38.87 15.26 -14.75
CA LEU A 197 38.75 16.41 -15.65
C LEU A 197 37.86 16.09 -16.84
N ASP A 198 37.97 14.92 -17.46
CA ASP A 198 37.12 14.53 -18.60
C ASP A 198 35.62 14.55 -18.26
N ILE A 199 35.26 14.26 -17.01
CA ILE A 199 33.87 14.32 -16.52
C ILE A 199 33.46 15.76 -16.20
N VAL A 200 34.33 16.54 -15.54
CA VAL A 200 34.00 17.90 -15.07
C VAL A 200 34.05 18.93 -16.20
N LEU A 201 34.91 18.77 -17.20
CA LEU A 201 35.08 19.71 -18.31
C LEU A 201 33.76 20.00 -19.07
N PRO A 202 32.98 19.00 -19.54
CA PRO A 202 31.73 19.28 -20.24
C PRO A 202 30.71 19.99 -19.34
N ILE A 203 30.67 19.67 -18.04
CA ILE A 203 29.80 20.35 -17.07
C ILE A 203 30.21 21.81 -16.91
N ALA A 204 31.52 22.07 -16.80
CA ALA A 204 32.05 23.42 -16.70
C ALA A 204 31.79 24.24 -17.97
N GLU A 205 31.94 23.65 -19.15
CA GLU A 205 31.64 24.30 -20.44
C GLU A 205 30.15 24.68 -20.53
N GLN A 206 29.26 23.77 -20.14
CA GLN A 206 27.83 24.04 -20.07
C GLN A 206 27.54 25.18 -19.08
N LEU A 207 28.13 25.18 -17.89
CA LEU A 207 27.94 26.26 -16.91
C LEU A 207 28.46 27.61 -17.42
N LEU A 208 29.57 27.62 -18.15
CA LEU A 208 30.09 28.84 -18.78
C LEU A 208 29.16 29.38 -19.87
N GLU A 209 28.54 28.49 -20.64
CA GLU A 209 27.55 28.86 -21.66
C GLU A 209 26.26 29.37 -21.02
N LEU A 210 25.76 28.67 -19.99
CA LEU A 210 24.55 29.03 -19.25
C LEU A 210 24.68 30.38 -18.56
N THR A 211 25.85 30.68 -17.98
CA THR A 211 26.13 31.97 -17.33
C THR A 211 26.43 33.10 -18.35
N GLY A 212 26.55 32.76 -19.63
CA GLY A 212 26.88 33.68 -20.71
C GLY A 212 28.31 34.23 -20.62
N ARG A 213 29.22 33.48 -19.96
CA ARG A 213 30.66 33.78 -19.95
C ARG A 213 31.33 33.29 -21.23
N SER A 214 30.88 32.15 -21.75
CA SER A 214 31.17 31.74 -23.12
C SER A 214 29.97 32.05 -24.02
N LEU A 215 30.24 32.47 -25.25
CA LEU A 215 29.18 32.67 -26.24
C LEU A 215 28.91 31.34 -26.96
N PRO A 216 27.62 30.97 -27.13
CA PRO A 216 27.21 29.91 -28.06
C PRO A 216 27.80 30.14 -29.44
N LYS A 217 28.14 29.07 -30.16
CA LYS A 217 28.85 29.13 -31.45
C LYS A 217 28.21 30.10 -32.45
N GLU A 218 26.89 30.05 -32.59
CA GLU A 218 26.12 30.93 -33.49
C GLU A 218 26.30 32.43 -33.15
N LEU A 219 26.24 32.78 -31.86
CA LEU A 219 26.39 34.17 -31.42
C LEU A 219 27.83 34.64 -31.54
N ARG A 220 28.80 33.74 -31.37
CA ARG A 220 30.22 34.01 -31.60
C ARG A 220 30.49 34.36 -33.06
N GLU A 221 29.94 33.57 -34.00
CA GLU A 221 30.05 33.83 -35.43
C GLU A 221 29.41 35.18 -35.81
N GLN A 222 28.28 35.56 -35.21
CA GLN A 222 27.64 36.87 -35.46
C GLN A 222 28.47 38.06 -34.94
N VAL A 223 29.17 37.88 -33.82
CA VAL A 223 30.10 38.89 -33.29
C VAL A 223 31.35 39.00 -34.16
N GLU A 224 31.94 37.87 -34.57
CA GLU A 224 33.11 37.85 -35.46
C GLU A 224 32.81 38.47 -36.83
N ASN A 225 31.60 38.27 -37.35
CA ASN A 225 31.14 38.90 -38.59
C ASN A 225 30.73 40.38 -38.43
N GLY A 226 30.81 40.94 -37.21
CA GLY A 226 30.44 42.32 -36.91
C GLY A 226 28.94 42.62 -36.99
N ALA A 227 28.09 41.59 -37.08
CA ALA A 227 26.64 41.72 -37.14
C ALA A 227 26.02 42.05 -35.77
N LEU A 228 26.71 41.67 -34.68
CA LEU A 228 26.26 41.88 -33.30
C LEU A 228 27.42 42.32 -32.41
N THR A 229 27.18 43.19 -31.44
CA THR A 229 28.19 43.53 -30.42
C THR A 229 28.32 42.39 -29.41
N GLU A 230 29.52 42.21 -28.84
CA GLU A 230 29.76 41.16 -27.84
C GLU A 230 28.85 41.28 -26.62
N GLU A 231 28.54 42.51 -26.19
CA GLU A 231 27.64 42.80 -25.07
C GLU A 231 26.20 42.33 -25.35
N HIS A 232 25.65 42.68 -26.52
CA HIS A 232 24.32 42.22 -26.93
C HIS A 232 24.27 40.71 -27.14
N ALA A 233 25.34 40.12 -27.67
CA ALA A 233 25.43 38.68 -27.85
C ALA A 233 25.40 37.93 -26.50
N ARG A 234 26.08 38.44 -25.46
CA ARG A 234 26.00 37.87 -24.10
C ARG A 234 24.63 38.05 -23.47
N GLU A 235 23.98 39.20 -23.67
CA GLU A 235 22.61 39.43 -23.20
C GLU A 235 21.62 38.45 -23.86
N GLN A 236 21.70 38.30 -25.19
CA GLN A 236 20.87 37.36 -25.94
C GLN A 236 21.13 35.91 -25.53
N ALA A 237 22.37 35.52 -25.28
CA ALA A 237 22.70 34.19 -24.75
C ALA A 237 22.01 33.95 -23.40
N ARG A 238 22.12 34.90 -22.46
CA ARG A 238 21.46 34.80 -21.15
C ARG A 238 19.93 34.74 -21.27
N LEU A 239 19.33 35.50 -22.17
CA LEU A 239 17.89 35.49 -22.41
C LEU A 239 17.43 34.14 -22.98
N ARG A 240 18.15 33.59 -23.97
CA ARG A 240 17.88 32.27 -24.54
C ARG A 240 17.96 31.17 -23.48
N THR A 241 19.02 31.18 -22.66
CA THR A 241 19.18 30.22 -21.56
C THR A 241 18.03 30.31 -20.56
N ARG A 242 17.63 31.52 -20.14
CA ARG A 242 16.49 31.69 -19.23
C ARG A 242 15.19 31.14 -19.82
N ALA A 243 14.96 31.35 -21.12
CA ALA A 243 13.77 30.82 -21.80
C ALA A 243 13.76 29.29 -21.81
N ILE A 244 14.89 28.65 -22.14
CA ILE A 244 15.03 27.19 -22.14
C ILE A 244 14.80 26.61 -20.74
N MET A 245 15.39 27.24 -19.70
CA MET A 245 15.21 26.79 -18.32
C MET A 245 13.76 26.93 -17.85
N ALA A 246 13.09 28.02 -18.20
CA ALA A 246 11.68 28.22 -17.89
C ALA A 246 10.76 27.21 -18.60
N GLU A 247 11.12 26.76 -19.81
CA GLU A 247 10.40 25.71 -20.53
C GLU A 247 10.60 24.34 -19.87
N ARG A 248 11.85 23.98 -19.54
CA ARG A 248 12.16 22.74 -18.81
C ARG A 248 11.41 22.64 -17.48
N GLU A 249 11.38 23.71 -16.71
CA GLU A 249 10.64 23.73 -15.43
C GLU A 249 9.15 23.47 -15.63
N ARG A 250 8.54 24.02 -16.70
CA ARG A 250 7.12 23.76 -17.01
C ARG A 250 6.88 22.32 -17.41
N ASP A 251 7.77 21.74 -18.20
CA ASP A 251 7.68 20.34 -18.63
C ASP A 251 7.86 19.39 -17.44
N GLU A 252 8.79 19.67 -16.53
CA GLU A 252 8.98 18.93 -15.28
C GLU A 252 7.73 18.98 -14.39
N VAL A 253 7.15 20.17 -14.19
CA VAL A 253 5.90 20.30 -13.40
C VAL A 253 4.75 19.54 -14.05
N ARG A 254 4.65 19.56 -15.38
CA ARG A 254 3.60 18.84 -16.11
C ARG A 254 3.78 17.32 -16.03
N THR A 255 5.00 16.83 -16.20
CA THR A 255 5.31 15.40 -16.16
C THR A 255 5.14 14.83 -14.76
N THR A 256 5.60 15.55 -13.73
CA THR A 256 5.39 15.17 -12.32
C THR A 256 3.91 15.15 -11.96
N ALA A 257 3.13 16.17 -12.32
CA ALA A 257 1.69 16.20 -12.06
C ALA A 257 0.95 15.03 -12.76
N THR A 258 1.29 14.75 -14.02
CA THR A 258 0.69 13.63 -14.78
C THR A 258 1.04 12.28 -14.14
N THR A 259 2.30 12.11 -13.72
CA THR A 259 2.77 10.88 -13.07
C THR A 259 2.05 10.69 -11.74
N GLN A 260 1.97 11.73 -10.91
CA GLN A 260 1.29 11.68 -9.62
C GLN A 260 -0.20 11.36 -9.76
N GLN A 261 -0.89 11.99 -10.71
CA GLN A 261 -2.29 11.72 -11.00
C GLN A 261 -2.49 10.26 -11.44
N SER A 262 -1.61 9.75 -12.32
CA SER A 262 -1.69 8.36 -12.77
C SER A 262 -1.46 7.36 -11.63
N GLN A 263 -0.51 7.63 -10.74
CA GLN A 263 -0.24 6.79 -9.56
C GLN A 263 -1.42 6.79 -8.58
N GLN A 264 -1.96 7.97 -8.26
CA GLN A 264 -3.14 8.10 -7.40
C GLN A 264 -4.34 7.35 -7.98
N SER A 265 -4.58 7.46 -9.30
CA SER A 265 -5.67 6.73 -9.95
C SER A 265 -5.49 5.21 -9.89
N ARG A 266 -4.25 4.70 -10.00
CA ARG A 266 -3.94 3.28 -9.88
C ARG A 266 -4.16 2.77 -8.45
N ILE A 267 -3.68 3.51 -7.45
CA ILE A 267 -3.86 3.17 -6.02
C ILE A 267 -5.36 3.17 -5.67
N ALA A 268 -6.11 4.17 -6.13
CA ALA A 268 -7.55 4.24 -5.91
C ALA A 268 -8.28 3.07 -6.57
N HIS A 269 -7.90 2.71 -7.81
CA HIS A 269 -8.44 1.55 -8.52
C HIS A 269 -8.18 0.24 -7.79
N GLN A 270 -6.93 -0.02 -7.40
CA GLN A 270 -6.55 -1.22 -6.64
C GLN A 270 -7.31 -1.30 -5.31
N THR A 271 -7.42 -0.19 -4.60
CA THR A 271 -8.16 -0.12 -3.34
C THR A 271 -9.65 -0.43 -3.56
N ALA A 272 -10.28 0.16 -4.58
CA ALA A 272 -11.68 -0.09 -4.90
C ALA A 272 -11.94 -1.56 -5.25
N VAL A 273 -11.06 -2.18 -6.06
CA VAL A 273 -11.13 -3.61 -6.39
C VAL A 273 -11.00 -4.48 -5.13
N ASN A 274 -10.00 -4.23 -4.30
CA ASN A 274 -9.75 -5.02 -3.09
C ASN A 274 -10.89 -4.91 -2.09
N THR A 275 -11.42 -3.71 -1.87
CA THR A 275 -12.58 -3.49 -0.98
C THR A 275 -13.83 -4.19 -1.52
N ALA A 276 -14.09 -4.11 -2.83
CA ALA A 276 -15.27 -4.75 -3.42
C ALA A 276 -15.21 -6.28 -3.35
N VAL A 277 -14.05 -6.88 -3.68
CA VAL A 277 -13.84 -8.32 -3.57
C VAL A 277 -13.89 -8.77 -2.12
N GLY A 278 -13.23 -8.05 -1.19
CA GLY A 278 -13.24 -8.37 0.23
C GLY A 278 -14.64 -8.30 0.85
N ALA A 279 -15.45 -7.31 0.47
CA ALA A 279 -16.84 -7.20 0.92
C ALA A 279 -17.72 -8.35 0.38
N TRP A 280 -17.51 -8.75 -0.88
CA TRP A 280 -18.16 -9.93 -1.45
C TRP A 280 -17.72 -11.21 -0.72
N GLU A 281 -16.41 -11.37 -0.47
CA GLU A 281 -15.84 -12.54 0.21
C GLU A 281 -16.41 -12.70 1.62
N ALA A 282 -16.48 -11.60 2.39
CA ALA A 282 -17.07 -11.58 3.72
C ALA A 282 -18.54 -12.03 3.71
N ARG A 283 -19.32 -11.60 2.70
CA ARG A 283 -20.72 -12.03 2.53
C ARG A 283 -20.82 -13.51 2.22
N VAL A 284 -19.99 -14.03 1.31
CA VAL A 284 -20.01 -15.44 0.94
C VAL A 284 -19.61 -16.31 2.13
N ARG A 285 -18.57 -15.92 2.89
CA ARG A 285 -18.11 -16.61 4.10
C ARG A 285 -19.19 -16.73 5.17
N GLN A 286 -20.09 -15.75 5.28
CA GLN A 286 -21.25 -15.83 6.18
C GLN A 286 -22.31 -16.82 5.68
N SER A 287 -22.46 -16.97 4.36
CA SER A 287 -23.48 -17.83 3.75
C SER A 287 -23.04 -19.27 3.49
N ASP A 288 -21.74 -19.53 3.34
CA ASP A 288 -21.16 -20.84 3.02
C ASP A 288 -20.30 -21.35 4.19
N PRO A 289 -20.81 -22.30 5.00
CA PRO A 289 -20.05 -22.89 6.10
C PRO A 289 -18.78 -23.62 5.65
N ASP A 290 -18.73 -24.10 4.40
CA ASP A 290 -17.59 -24.81 3.84
C ASP A 290 -16.57 -23.86 3.18
N PHE A 291 -16.77 -22.54 3.27
CA PHE A 291 -15.93 -21.53 2.61
C PHE A 291 -14.44 -21.68 2.95
N GLY A 292 -14.12 -21.92 4.22
CA GLY A 292 -12.74 -22.10 4.68
C GLY A 292 -12.01 -23.26 4.00
N LEU A 293 -12.72 -24.34 3.65
CA LEU A 293 -12.15 -25.49 2.93
C LEU A 293 -11.93 -25.20 1.44
N LYS A 294 -12.66 -24.23 0.88
CA LYS A 294 -12.60 -23.85 -0.53
C LYS A 294 -11.62 -22.69 -0.78
N ALA A 295 -11.22 -21.95 0.26
CA ALA A 295 -10.48 -20.68 0.17
C ALA A 295 -9.19 -20.79 -0.68
N ASP A 296 -8.37 -21.81 -0.44
CA ASP A 296 -7.12 -21.99 -1.19
C ASP A 296 -7.37 -22.32 -2.66
N ALA A 297 -8.31 -23.24 -2.95
CA ALA A 297 -8.69 -23.58 -4.31
C ALA A 297 -9.32 -22.39 -5.07
N MET A 298 -10.01 -21.51 -4.35
CA MET A 298 -10.55 -20.28 -4.90
C MET A 298 -9.45 -19.26 -5.21
N ARG A 299 -8.42 -19.15 -4.37
CA ARG A 299 -7.26 -18.29 -4.65
C ARG A 299 -6.55 -18.70 -5.94
N ASP A 300 -6.23 -19.99 -6.07
CA ASP A 300 -5.54 -20.54 -7.25
C ASP A 300 -6.38 -20.37 -8.52
N ALA A 301 -7.69 -20.62 -8.43
CA ALA A 301 -8.59 -20.46 -9.55
C ALA A 301 -8.79 -18.98 -9.94
N ALA A 302 -8.75 -18.04 -8.98
CA ALA A 302 -8.80 -16.61 -9.26
C ALA A 302 -7.53 -16.15 -9.99
N LEU A 303 -6.34 -16.58 -9.53
CA LEU A 303 -5.06 -16.29 -10.20
C LEU A 303 -5.06 -16.81 -11.64
N ALA A 304 -5.50 -18.06 -11.85
CA ALA A 304 -5.60 -18.64 -13.18
C ALA A 304 -6.57 -17.87 -14.09
N LEU A 305 -7.70 -17.40 -13.55
CA LEU A 305 -8.70 -16.65 -14.31
C LEU A 305 -8.18 -15.25 -14.70
N VAL A 306 -7.47 -14.58 -13.79
CA VAL A 306 -6.83 -13.29 -14.09
C VAL A 306 -5.70 -13.46 -15.11
N ALA A 307 -4.91 -14.54 -15.03
CA ALA A 307 -3.90 -14.85 -16.03
C ALA A 307 -4.50 -15.10 -17.43
N GLU A 308 -5.69 -15.70 -17.51
CA GLU A 308 -6.37 -16.01 -18.78
C GLU A 308 -7.09 -14.78 -19.38
N LYS A 309 -7.77 -13.98 -18.56
CA LYS A 309 -8.65 -12.89 -19.01
C LYS A 309 -8.05 -11.49 -18.86
N GLY A 310 -6.93 -11.38 -18.15
CA GLY A 310 -6.33 -10.11 -17.75
C GLY A 310 -6.91 -9.55 -16.46
N ALA A 311 -6.24 -8.53 -15.92
CA ALA A 311 -6.65 -7.87 -14.70
C ALA A 311 -7.99 -7.13 -14.84
N PRO A 312 -8.84 -7.11 -13.79
CA PRO A 312 -10.14 -6.45 -13.84
C PRO A 312 -9.99 -4.93 -13.99
N LYS A 313 -10.79 -4.35 -14.89
CA LYS A 313 -10.78 -2.91 -15.20
C LYS A 313 -11.66 -2.11 -14.27
N THR A 314 -12.61 -2.74 -13.60
CA THR A 314 -13.49 -2.10 -12.61
C THR A 314 -13.70 -2.98 -11.38
N ALA A 315 -14.18 -2.38 -10.29
CA ALA A 315 -14.51 -3.09 -9.07
C ALA A 315 -15.65 -4.11 -9.28
N GLU A 316 -16.62 -3.81 -10.13
CA GLU A 316 -17.73 -4.71 -10.45
C GLU A 316 -17.25 -5.93 -11.24
N GLU A 317 -16.33 -5.73 -12.18
CA GLU A 317 -15.71 -6.82 -12.94
C GLU A 317 -14.92 -7.75 -12.01
N ALA A 318 -14.21 -7.20 -11.02
CA ALA A 318 -13.50 -7.99 -10.02
C ALA A 318 -14.45 -8.85 -9.17
N VAL A 319 -15.61 -8.33 -8.78
CA VAL A 319 -16.65 -9.11 -8.07
C VAL A 319 -17.22 -10.22 -8.98
N GLN A 320 -17.40 -9.96 -10.28
CA GLN A 320 -17.82 -10.99 -11.22
C GLN A 320 -16.78 -12.10 -11.38
N PHE A 321 -15.49 -11.75 -11.37
CA PHE A 321 -14.40 -12.73 -11.40
C PHE A 321 -14.40 -13.58 -10.13
N ALA A 322 -14.61 -12.95 -8.97
CA ALA A 322 -14.74 -13.64 -7.69
C ALA A 322 -15.93 -14.61 -7.68
N GLN A 323 -17.10 -14.17 -8.18
CA GLN A 323 -18.29 -15.00 -8.32
C GLN A 323 -18.06 -16.20 -9.27
N ALA A 324 -17.49 -15.95 -10.45
CA ALA A 324 -17.21 -17.00 -11.43
C ALA A 324 -16.23 -18.05 -10.87
N THR A 325 -15.25 -17.58 -10.09
CA THR A 325 -14.28 -18.45 -9.42
C THR A 325 -14.96 -19.30 -8.35
N TYR A 326 -15.81 -18.70 -7.52
CA TYR A 326 -16.60 -19.42 -6.54
C TYR A 326 -17.48 -20.50 -7.16
N ASP A 327 -18.21 -20.18 -8.23
CA ASP A 327 -19.08 -21.13 -8.91
C ASP A 327 -18.28 -22.31 -9.50
N LYS A 328 -17.11 -22.02 -10.08
CA LYS A 328 -16.19 -23.02 -10.62
C LYS A 328 -15.69 -23.97 -9.52
N VAL A 329 -15.22 -23.44 -8.39
CA VAL A 329 -14.73 -24.24 -7.25
C VAL A 329 -15.87 -25.03 -6.61
N ASN A 330 -17.04 -24.42 -6.43
CA ASN A 330 -18.20 -25.12 -5.87
C ASN A 330 -18.65 -26.28 -6.78
N SER A 331 -18.52 -26.14 -8.09
CA SER A 331 -18.75 -27.23 -9.06
C SER A 331 -17.75 -28.39 -8.89
N TRP A 332 -16.50 -28.11 -8.53
CA TRP A 332 -15.49 -29.14 -8.27
C TRP A 332 -15.76 -29.85 -6.94
N PHE A 333 -16.05 -29.10 -5.88
CA PHE A 333 -16.34 -29.67 -4.56
C PHE A 333 -17.63 -30.51 -4.55
N SER A 334 -18.68 -30.07 -5.27
CA SER A 334 -19.92 -30.86 -5.41
C SER A 334 -19.70 -32.16 -6.18
N LYS A 335 -18.83 -32.18 -7.19
CA LYS A 335 -18.46 -33.40 -7.93
C LYS A 335 -17.55 -34.34 -7.13
N ALA A 336 -16.70 -33.79 -6.28
CA ALA A 336 -15.77 -34.54 -5.45
C ALA A 336 -16.43 -35.11 -4.17
N ARG A 337 -17.60 -34.61 -3.78
CA ARG A 337 -18.34 -35.12 -2.62
C ARG A 337 -18.92 -36.52 -2.91
N PRO A 338 -18.62 -37.54 -2.09
CA PRO A 338 -19.21 -38.86 -2.25
C PRO A 338 -20.73 -38.76 -2.08
N ALA A 339 -21.48 -39.46 -2.95
CA ALA A 339 -22.93 -39.49 -2.88
C ALA A 339 -23.38 -39.93 -1.47
N ALA A 340 -24.34 -39.20 -0.90
CA ALA A 340 -24.90 -39.50 0.40
C ALA A 340 -25.35 -40.97 0.42
N GLN A 341 -24.66 -41.80 1.20
CA GLN A 341 -25.04 -43.18 1.34
C GLN A 341 -26.42 -43.21 1.99
N PRO A 342 -27.39 -43.95 1.44
CA PRO A 342 -28.69 -44.07 2.06
C PRO A 342 -28.46 -44.56 3.50
N SER A 343 -28.85 -43.75 4.48
CA SER A 343 -28.84 -44.20 5.85
C SER A 343 -29.69 -45.46 5.90
N ARG A 344 -29.14 -46.52 6.51
CA ARG A 344 -29.87 -47.78 6.66
C ARG A 344 -31.27 -47.43 7.18
N PRO A 345 -32.36 -47.91 6.54
CA PRO A 345 -33.70 -47.64 7.02
C PRO A 345 -33.72 -48.01 8.49
N ALA A 346 -34.06 -47.04 9.35
CA ALA A 346 -34.23 -47.28 10.78
C ALA A 346 -35.07 -48.55 10.94
N PRO A 347 -34.72 -49.46 11.86
CA PRO A 347 -35.42 -50.73 12.00
C PRO A 347 -36.91 -50.43 12.10
N ARG A 348 -37.65 -50.79 11.04
CA ARG A 348 -39.10 -50.78 11.06
C ARG A 348 -39.48 -51.74 12.17
N SER A 349 -39.93 -51.18 13.29
CA SER A 349 -40.53 -51.93 14.38
C SER A 349 -41.75 -52.65 13.81
N GLY A 350 -41.52 -53.87 13.34
CA GLY A 350 -42.54 -54.80 12.96
C GLY A 350 -43.03 -55.52 14.21
N SER A 351 -44.30 -55.29 14.53
CA SER A 351 -45.18 -56.22 15.23
C SER A 351 -45.11 -56.28 16.77
N ASN A 352 -46.16 -55.69 17.35
CA ASN A 352 -46.95 -56.13 18.52
C ASN A 352 -46.81 -55.34 19.83
N GLY A 353 -47.83 -54.50 20.09
CA GLY A 353 -48.17 -54.02 21.42
C GLY A 353 -49.16 -52.87 21.38
N ASN A 354 -50.44 -53.17 21.60
CA ASN A 354 -51.47 -52.20 21.96
C ASN A 354 -50.92 -51.16 22.96
N ARG A 355 -50.77 -49.90 22.53
CA ARG A 355 -50.76 -48.74 23.43
C ARG A 355 -51.77 -47.73 22.91
N ALA A 356 -53.05 -48.04 23.16
CA ALA A 356 -54.05 -47.00 23.30
C ALA A 356 -53.65 -46.15 24.51
N GLY A 357 -53.37 -44.86 24.31
CA GLY A 357 -53.26 -43.91 25.43
C GLY A 357 -52.14 -42.87 25.42
N LEU A 358 -51.32 -42.73 24.37
CA LEU A 358 -50.40 -41.57 24.28
C LEU A 358 -50.78 -40.69 23.10
N ALA A 359 -51.45 -39.57 23.42
CA ALA A 359 -51.58 -38.45 22.50
C ALA A 359 -50.18 -37.94 22.10
N PRO A 360 -50.00 -37.45 20.86
CA PRO A 360 -48.72 -36.90 20.42
C PRO A 360 -48.30 -35.73 21.32
N ALA A 361 -46.99 -35.65 21.62
CA ALA A 361 -46.45 -34.53 22.38
C ALA A 361 -46.69 -33.21 21.61
N PRO A 362 -47.20 -32.16 22.27
CA PRO A 362 -47.54 -30.90 21.61
C PRO A 362 -46.27 -30.25 21.06
N LYS A 363 -46.31 -29.81 19.81
CA LYS A 363 -45.15 -29.19 19.14
C LYS A 363 -45.06 -27.69 19.42
N THR A 364 -46.11 -27.13 20.00
CA THR A 364 -46.21 -25.70 20.33
C THR A 364 -46.88 -25.52 21.69
N LEU A 365 -46.53 -24.42 22.37
CA LEU A 365 -47.05 -24.10 23.70
C LEU A 365 -48.58 -23.88 23.72
N GLU A 366 -49.13 -23.36 22.61
CA GLU A 366 -50.58 -23.19 22.44
C GLU A 366 -51.33 -24.53 22.37
N GLU A 367 -50.73 -25.53 21.73
CA GLU A 367 -51.28 -26.88 21.60
C GLU A 367 -51.23 -27.64 22.94
N ALA A 368 -50.21 -27.36 23.77
CA ALA A 368 -50.11 -27.86 25.14
C ALA A 368 -51.23 -27.30 26.05
N ILE A 369 -51.54 -25.99 25.92
CA ILE A 369 -52.60 -25.34 26.70
C ILE A 369 -53.99 -25.86 26.31
N LYS A 370 -54.25 -26.05 25.00
CA LYS A 370 -55.50 -26.66 24.51
C LYS A 370 -55.67 -28.11 24.95
N GLY A 371 -54.58 -28.88 25.00
CA GLY A 371 -54.57 -30.23 25.56
C GLY A 371 -54.89 -30.27 27.06
N ALA A 372 -54.35 -29.33 27.84
CA ALA A 372 -54.60 -29.26 29.28
C ALA A 372 -56.04 -28.81 29.62
N LEU A 373 -56.61 -27.86 28.86
CA LEU A 373 -57.98 -27.38 29.06
C LEU A 373 -59.03 -28.44 28.71
N SER A 374 -58.81 -29.20 27.64
CA SER A 374 -59.72 -30.29 27.24
C SER A 374 -59.68 -31.48 28.20
N ALA A 375 -58.52 -31.79 28.79
CA ALA A 375 -58.40 -32.82 29.82
C ALA A 375 -59.12 -32.46 31.14
N LYS A 376 -59.20 -31.16 31.48
CA LYS A 376 -59.85 -30.68 32.72
C LYS A 376 -61.39 -30.58 32.62
N ALA A 377 -61.94 -30.55 31.41
CA ALA A 377 -63.39 -30.54 31.19
C ALA A 377 -64.03 -31.94 31.21
N ALA A 378 -63.23 -33.01 31.29
CA ALA A 378 -63.67 -34.40 31.29
C ALA A 378 -63.62 -35.08 32.68
N THR A 379 -63.42 -34.30 33.74
CA THR A 379 -63.57 -34.66 35.17
C THR A 379 -64.58 -33.73 35.79
#